data_AF-A0A194SCP5-F1
#
_entry.id   AF-A0A194SCP5-F1
#
_cell.length_a   1.000
_cell.length_b   1.000
_cell.length_c   1.000
_cell.angle_alpha   90.00
_cell.angle_beta   90.00
_cell.angle_gamma   90.00
#
_symmetry.space_group_name_H-M   'P 1'
#
loop_
_entity.id
_entity.type
_entity.pdbx_description
1 polymer ?
#
loop_
_entity_poly.entity_id
_entity_poly.type
_entity_poly.pdbx_seq_one_letter_code
_entity_poly.pdbx_strand_id
1 'polypeptide(L)'
;EVDLDACRLLGPVGLVAQAIMGTIVLSGLVVKRMREHPRRKWKTWLADVAKQVVGQLFLHASNVLIADLIASATSVNPCSLYAAQILIDTTFGVLLIYYLLALATHLMRAHVAPEYQQGFYGHPHFSWHKWGEQAAVYIACLAAMKAVVVFFMWAFPLLEDGVSWLLSWIPSDEAQVVLVMLVLPLVMNLFQF
;
A
#
# COMPACT_ATOMS: atom_id res chain seq x y z
N GLU A 1 -28.97 12.39 7.01
CA GLU A 1 -28.12 11.54 7.87
C GLU A 1 -27.18 10.78 6.96
N VAL A 2 -25.89 10.71 7.30
CA VAL A 2 -24.96 9.87 6.55
C VAL A 2 -25.11 8.46 7.08
N ASP A 3 -25.54 7.54 6.23
CA ASP A 3 -25.71 6.15 6.57
C ASP A 3 -24.33 5.50 6.75
N LEU A 4 -23.93 5.22 8.00
CA LEU A 4 -22.67 4.55 8.31
C LEU A 4 -22.64 3.11 7.79
N ASP A 5 -23.77 2.54 7.37
CA ASP A 5 -23.84 1.25 6.68
C ASP A 5 -23.60 1.37 5.16
N ALA A 6 -23.58 2.59 4.60
CA ALA A 6 -23.21 2.84 3.22
C ALA A 6 -21.69 2.67 3.04
N CYS A 7 -21.29 1.84 2.06
CA CYS A 7 -19.91 1.44 1.79
C CYS A 7 -19.21 0.65 2.93
N ARG A 8 -19.44 -0.66 2.96
CA ARG A 8 -18.72 -1.60 3.85
C ARG A 8 -17.43 -2.09 3.20
N LEU A 9 -16.30 -1.44 3.52
CA LEU A 9 -14.96 -1.79 3.02
C LEU A 9 -14.57 -3.26 3.28
N LEU A 10 -14.98 -3.82 4.43
CA LEU A 10 -14.78 -5.24 4.81
C LEU A 10 -16.05 -6.10 4.65
N GLY A 11 -17.06 -5.59 3.93
CA GLY A 11 -18.25 -6.37 3.60
C GLY A 11 -17.96 -7.50 2.59
N PRO A 12 -18.92 -8.40 2.32
CA PRO A 12 -18.73 -9.54 1.42
C PRO A 12 -18.20 -9.15 0.03
N VAL A 13 -18.76 -8.10 -0.57
CA VAL A 13 -18.32 -7.57 -1.87
C VAL A 13 -16.87 -7.06 -1.80
N GLY A 14 -16.52 -6.33 -0.73
CA GLY A 14 -15.17 -5.83 -0.50
C GLY A 14 -14.14 -6.95 -0.37
N LEU A 15 -14.46 -8.01 0.40
CA LEU A 15 -13.58 -9.17 0.56
C LEU A 15 -13.36 -9.92 -0.76
N VAL A 16 -14.41 -10.11 -1.56
CA VAL A 16 -14.31 -10.70 -2.90
C VAL A 16 -13.43 -9.82 -3.81
N ALA A 17 -13.67 -8.51 -3.81
CA ALA A 17 -12.87 -7.56 -4.60
C ALA A 17 -11.38 -7.60 -4.22
N GLN A 18 -11.07 -7.64 -2.92
CA GLN A 18 -9.69 -7.75 -2.42
C GLN A 18 -9.03 -9.08 -2.81
N ALA A 19 -9.76 -10.21 -2.73
CA ALA A 19 -9.25 -11.51 -3.13
C ALA A 19 -8.93 -11.57 -4.64
N ILE A 20 -9.79 -10.99 -5.48
CA ILE A 20 -9.56 -10.86 -6.92
C ILE A 20 -8.33 -9.99 -7.17
N MET A 21 -8.25 -8.82 -6.54
CA MET A 21 -7.12 -7.90 -6.71
C MET A 21 -5.79 -8.57 -6.31
N GLY A 22 -5.76 -9.23 -5.14
CA GLY A 22 -4.58 -9.97 -4.68
C GLY A 22 -4.17 -11.07 -5.66
N THR A 23 -5.14 -11.82 -6.21
CA THR A 23 -4.86 -12.87 -7.20
C THR A 23 -4.25 -12.29 -8.48
N ILE A 24 -4.79 -11.17 -8.98
CA ILE A 24 -4.29 -10.49 -10.18
C ILE A 24 -2.85 -10.02 -9.95
N VAL A 25 -2.59 -9.33 -8.83
CA VAL A 25 -1.27 -8.78 -8.51
C VAL A 25 -0.23 -9.90 -8.34
N LEU A 26 -0.53 -10.93 -7.55
CA LEU A 26 0.39 -12.05 -7.33
C LEU A 26 0.68 -12.81 -8.63
N SER A 27 -0.33 -13.04 -9.47
CA SER A 27 -0.15 -13.65 -10.78
C SER A 27 0.73 -12.78 -11.69
N GLY A 28 0.52 -11.46 -11.67
CA GLY A 28 1.36 -10.49 -12.39
C GLY A 28 2.83 -10.57 -11.97
N LEU A 29 3.12 -10.70 -10.67
CA LEU A 29 4.48 -10.86 -10.16
C LEU A 29 5.15 -12.16 -10.65
N VAL A 30 4.39 -13.26 -10.72
CA VAL A 30 4.88 -14.54 -11.28
C VAL A 30 5.18 -14.38 -12.76
N VAL A 31 4.30 -13.76 -13.54
CA VAL A 31 4.52 -13.49 -14.97
C VAL A 31 5.74 -12.58 -15.19
N LYS A 32 5.90 -11.52 -14.38
CA LYS A 32 7.06 -10.61 -14.44
C LYS A 32 8.36 -11.38 -14.19
N ARG A 33 8.39 -12.30 -13.22
CA ARG A 33 9.53 -13.20 -12.99
C ARG A 33 9.83 -14.10 -14.18
N MET A 34 8.81 -14.64 -14.85
CA MET A 34 9.01 -15.52 -16.00
C MET A 34 9.66 -14.79 -17.19
N ARG A 35 9.40 -13.47 -17.30
CA ARG A 35 9.94 -12.57 -18.33
C ARG A 35 11.27 -11.90 -17.96
N GLU A 36 11.68 -11.93 -16.69
CA GLU A 36 12.96 -11.36 -16.22
C GLU A 36 14.15 -12.14 -16.78
N HIS A 37 15.16 -11.45 -17.32
CA HIS A 37 16.41 -12.04 -17.82
C HIS A 37 17.62 -11.30 -17.22
N PRO A 38 18.51 -11.98 -16.45
CA PRO A 38 18.42 -13.36 -15.96
C PRO A 38 17.35 -13.52 -14.86
N ARG A 39 16.69 -14.69 -14.82
CA ARG A 39 15.63 -14.96 -13.84
C ARG A 39 16.17 -15.00 -12.42
N ARG A 40 15.56 -14.23 -11.51
CA ARG A 40 15.90 -14.26 -10.08
C ARG A 40 15.64 -15.64 -9.46
N LYS A 41 16.55 -16.10 -8.59
CA LYS A 41 16.41 -17.37 -7.84
C LYS A 41 15.13 -17.34 -7.01
N TRP A 42 14.41 -18.47 -6.94
CA TRP A 42 13.11 -18.58 -6.24
C TRP A 42 13.15 -18.10 -4.79
N LYS A 43 14.17 -18.47 -4.02
CA LYS A 43 14.30 -18.05 -2.61
C LYS A 43 14.39 -16.52 -2.46
N THR A 44 15.22 -15.87 -3.26
CA THR A 44 15.39 -14.41 -3.25
C THR A 44 14.11 -13.72 -3.73
N TRP A 45 13.51 -14.22 -4.81
CA TRP A 45 12.27 -13.66 -5.33
C TRP A 45 11.13 -13.76 -4.31
N LEU A 46 10.97 -14.92 -3.65
CA LEU A 46 9.92 -15.10 -2.64
C LEU A 46 10.16 -14.19 -1.43
N ALA A 47 11.42 -13.98 -1.04
CA ALA A 47 11.80 -13.03 0.00
C ALA A 47 11.46 -11.58 -0.38
N ASP A 48 11.67 -11.17 -1.63
CA ASP A 48 11.30 -9.85 -2.13
C ASP A 48 9.77 -9.66 -2.13
N VAL A 49 9.03 -10.64 -2.67
CA VAL A 49 7.57 -10.63 -2.70
C VAL A 49 6.99 -10.62 -1.29
N ALA A 50 7.55 -11.40 -0.37
CA ALA A 50 7.11 -11.41 1.03
C ALA A 50 7.23 -10.02 1.67
N LYS A 51 8.31 -9.27 1.42
CA LYS A 51 8.42 -7.88 1.91
C LYS A 51 7.34 -6.98 1.32
N GLN A 52 7.05 -7.11 0.03
CA GLN A 52 5.97 -6.33 -0.63
C GLN A 52 4.61 -6.66 -0.03
N VAL A 53 4.30 -7.94 0.19
CA VAL A 53 3.04 -8.38 0.79
C VAL A 53 2.90 -7.85 2.22
N VAL A 54 3.96 -7.92 3.04
CA VAL A 54 3.94 -7.38 4.41
C VAL A 54 3.73 -5.87 4.40
N GLY A 55 4.42 -5.14 3.51
CA GLY A 55 4.24 -3.70 3.35
C GLY A 55 2.83 -3.32 2.88
N GLN A 56 2.30 -4.04 1.90
CA GLN A 56 0.94 -3.83 1.40
C GLN A 56 -0.12 -4.12 2.47
N LEU A 57 0.06 -5.19 3.25
CA LEU A 57 -0.84 -5.51 4.36
C LEU A 57 -0.83 -4.39 5.42
N PHE A 58 0.36 -3.88 5.77
CA PHE A 58 0.49 -2.75 6.69
C PHE A 58 -0.26 -1.51 6.17
N LEU A 59 -0.03 -1.11 4.91
CA LEU A 59 -0.70 0.06 4.34
C LEU A 59 -2.20 -0.15 4.21
N HIS A 60 -2.65 -1.29 3.70
CA HIS A 60 -4.08 -1.59 3.54
C HIS A 60 -4.80 -1.57 4.89
N ALA A 61 -4.27 -2.25 5.90
CA ALA A 61 -4.83 -2.26 7.24
C ALA A 61 -4.87 -0.85 7.84
N SER A 62 -3.80 -0.07 7.69
CA SER A 62 -3.77 1.33 8.13
C SER A 62 -4.84 2.16 7.44
N ASN A 63 -5.01 2.01 6.12
CA ASN A 63 -5.96 2.79 5.34
C ASN A 63 -7.41 2.49 5.74
N VAL A 64 -7.75 1.20 5.89
CA VAL A 64 -9.08 0.78 6.35
C VAL A 64 -9.34 1.31 7.75
N LEU A 65 -8.39 1.12 8.68
CA LEU A 65 -8.54 1.58 10.07
C LEU A 65 -8.73 3.10 10.16
N ILE A 66 -7.90 3.87 9.45
CA ILE A 66 -7.98 5.34 9.45
C ILE A 66 -9.29 5.81 8.81
N ALA A 67 -9.71 5.19 7.71
CA ALA A 67 -10.97 5.55 7.06
C ALA A 67 -12.17 5.31 7.99
N ASP A 68 -12.20 4.17 8.67
CA ASP A 68 -13.27 3.79 9.61
C ASP A 68 -13.29 4.70 10.86
N LEU A 69 -12.11 4.99 11.45
CA LEU A 69 -11.98 5.89 12.58
C LEU A 69 -12.41 7.33 12.25
N ILE A 70 -12.05 7.84 11.07
CA ILE A 70 -12.46 9.19 10.66
C ILE A 70 -13.96 9.19 10.33
N ALA A 71 -14.46 8.22 9.56
CA ALA A 71 -15.87 8.12 9.19
C ALA A 71 -16.78 8.08 10.42
N SER A 72 -16.42 7.29 11.44
CA SER A 72 -17.16 7.23 12.70
C SER A 72 -17.11 8.53 13.51
N ALA A 73 -16.04 9.32 13.40
CA ALA A 73 -15.89 10.59 14.11
C ALA A 73 -16.54 11.78 13.38
N THR A 74 -16.58 11.78 12.05
CA THR A 74 -16.99 12.95 11.23
C THR A 74 -18.20 12.69 10.35
N SER A 75 -18.77 11.48 10.35
CA SER A 75 -19.88 11.08 9.47
C SER A 75 -19.55 11.27 7.98
N VAL A 76 -18.29 11.11 7.58
CA VAL A 76 -17.85 11.16 6.18
C VAL A 76 -17.87 9.75 5.57
N ASN A 77 -18.14 9.65 4.28
CA ASN A 77 -18.20 8.36 3.57
C ASN A 77 -16.83 7.63 3.64
N PRO A 78 -16.77 6.39 4.17
CA PRO A 78 -15.53 5.64 4.31
C PRO A 78 -14.88 5.27 2.96
N CYS A 79 -15.66 5.07 1.88
CA CYS A 79 -15.12 4.87 0.53
C CYS A 79 -14.35 6.12 0.05
N SER A 80 -14.88 7.33 0.30
CA SER A 80 -14.21 8.58 -0.09
C SER A 80 -12.89 8.76 0.64
N LEU A 81 -12.88 8.54 1.96
CA LEU A 81 -11.68 8.61 2.78
C LEU A 81 -10.64 7.56 2.37
N TYR A 82 -11.08 6.33 2.12
CA TYR A 82 -10.20 5.25 1.70
C TYR A 82 -9.60 5.51 0.31
N ALA A 83 -10.40 5.98 -0.65
CA ALA A 83 -9.93 6.34 -1.98
C ALA A 83 -8.96 7.53 -1.97
N ALA A 84 -9.27 8.58 -1.20
CA ALA A 84 -8.36 9.72 -1.03
C ALA A 84 -7.01 9.29 -0.43
N GLN A 85 -7.03 8.43 0.60
CA GLN A 85 -5.80 7.84 1.15
C GLN A 85 -5.01 7.07 0.10
N ILE A 86 -5.65 6.18 -0.66
CA ILE A 86 -4.98 5.42 -1.72
C ILE A 86 -4.37 6.35 -2.76
N LEU A 87 -5.09 7.36 -3.22
CA LEU A 87 -4.60 8.30 -4.23
C LEU A 87 -3.34 9.00 -3.73
N ILE A 88 -3.30 9.45 -2.48
CA ILE A 88 -2.11 10.12 -1.92
C ILE A 88 -0.98 9.10 -1.71
N ASP A 89 -1.26 7.96 -1.07
CA ASP A 89 -0.27 6.91 -0.79
C ASP A 89 0.42 6.46 -2.10
N THR A 90 -0.34 6.36 -3.19
CA THR A 90 0.13 5.87 -4.49
C THR A 90 0.74 6.95 -5.39
N THR A 91 0.65 8.22 -5.02
CA THR A 91 1.25 9.35 -5.75
C THR A 91 2.36 10.00 -4.91
N PHE A 92 2.00 10.93 -4.03
CA PHE A 92 2.92 11.62 -3.13
C PHE A 92 3.62 10.65 -2.17
N GLY A 93 2.91 9.65 -1.67
CA GLY A 93 3.46 8.62 -0.79
C GLY A 93 4.59 7.82 -1.45
N VAL A 94 4.49 7.50 -2.74
CA VAL A 94 5.56 6.83 -3.51
C VAL A 94 6.82 7.71 -3.60
N LEU A 95 6.65 9.01 -3.86
CA LEU A 95 7.77 9.95 -3.88
C LEU A 95 8.44 10.00 -2.50
N LEU A 96 7.65 10.10 -1.44
CA LEU A 96 8.14 10.19 -0.07
C LEU A 96 8.85 8.90 0.36
N ILE A 97 8.28 7.72 0.11
CA ILE A 97 8.89 6.44 0.49
C ILE A 97 10.20 6.20 -0.26
N TYR A 98 10.32 6.65 -1.51
CA TYR A 98 11.57 6.59 -2.26
C TYR A 98 12.71 7.33 -1.54
N TYR A 99 12.48 8.57 -1.12
CA TYR A 99 13.47 9.35 -0.38
C TYR A 99 13.75 8.79 1.01
N LEU A 100 12.72 8.35 1.73
CA LEU A 100 12.87 7.73 3.05
C LEU A 100 13.71 6.45 2.97
N LEU A 101 13.49 5.60 1.97
CA LEU A 101 14.28 4.39 1.76
C LEU A 101 15.72 4.70 1.34
N ALA A 102 15.93 5.72 0.51
CA ALA A 102 17.27 6.17 0.13
C ALA A 102 18.05 6.68 1.36
N LEU A 103 17.41 7.53 2.18
CA LEU A 103 17.97 8.04 3.42
C LEU A 103 18.24 6.91 4.42
N ALA A 104 17.27 6.04 4.66
CA ALA A 104 17.43 4.91 5.57
C ALA A 104 18.57 3.98 5.13
N THR A 105 18.70 3.73 3.83
CA THR A 105 19.82 2.93 3.28
C THR A 105 21.16 3.61 3.51
N HIS A 106 21.24 4.92 3.31
CA HIS A 106 22.44 5.69 3.59
C HIS A 106 22.82 5.63 5.07
N LEU A 107 21.87 5.87 5.98
CA LEU A 107 22.07 5.82 7.43
C LEU A 107 22.47 4.41 7.91
N MET A 108 21.82 3.37 7.39
CA MET A 108 22.16 1.98 7.71
C MET A 108 23.62 1.68 7.33
N ARG A 109 24.06 2.10 6.14
CA ARG A 109 25.46 1.90 5.71
C ARG A 109 26.46 2.72 6.52
N ALA A 110 26.11 3.96 6.85
CA ALA A 110 27.01 4.88 7.55
C ALA A 110 27.19 4.53 9.03
N HIS A 111 26.16 4.01 9.69
CA HIS A 111 26.13 3.92 11.16
C HIS A 111 25.84 2.54 11.75
N VAL A 112 25.27 1.60 10.99
CA VAL A 112 24.79 0.34 11.55
C VAL A 112 25.47 -0.87 10.91
N ALA A 113 25.35 -0.99 9.59
CA ALA A 113 25.81 -2.13 8.81
C ALA A 113 26.39 -1.62 7.47
N PRO A 114 27.72 -1.45 7.36
CA PRO A 114 28.37 -0.99 6.12
C PRO A 114 28.08 -1.87 4.89
N GLU A 115 27.85 -3.17 5.11
CA GLU A 115 27.47 -4.12 4.05
C GLU A 115 25.96 -4.12 3.72
N TYR A 116 25.17 -3.21 4.29
CA TYR A 116 23.73 -3.17 4.05
C TYR A 116 23.44 -2.96 2.56
N GLN A 117 22.80 -3.95 1.94
CA GLN A 117 22.42 -3.90 0.53
C GLN A 117 21.00 -4.41 0.36
N GLN A 118 20.12 -3.53 -0.12
CA GLN A 118 18.74 -3.88 -0.40
C GLN A 118 18.66 -5.02 -1.42
N GLY A 119 17.80 -6.00 -1.17
CA GLY A 119 17.60 -7.15 -2.05
C GLY A 119 18.72 -8.20 -1.97
N PHE A 120 19.75 -7.97 -1.15
CA PHE A 120 20.76 -8.97 -0.84
C PHE A 120 20.49 -9.60 0.53
N TYR A 121 20.30 -10.92 0.56
CA TYR A 121 20.00 -11.67 1.77
C TYR A 121 21.14 -12.60 2.20
N GLY A 122 22.36 -12.38 1.71
CA GLY A 122 23.52 -13.22 2.00
C GLY A 122 23.89 -14.18 0.86
N HIS A 123 25.17 -14.58 0.87
CA HIS A 123 25.78 -15.58 -0.01
C HIS A 123 26.96 -16.22 0.74
N PRO A 124 27.19 -17.56 0.68
CA PRO A 124 26.47 -18.58 -0.11
C PRO A 124 25.13 -19.02 0.50
N HIS A 125 24.90 -18.77 1.79
CA HIS A 125 23.67 -19.12 2.48
C HIS A 125 22.75 -17.90 2.67
N PHE A 126 21.43 -18.15 2.60
CA PHE A 126 20.42 -17.13 2.86
C PHE A 126 20.32 -16.84 4.37
N SER A 127 20.28 -15.57 4.74
CA SER A 127 20.15 -15.09 6.11
C SER A 127 18.79 -14.44 6.33
N TRP A 128 17.95 -15.10 7.12
CA TRP A 128 16.67 -14.55 7.58
C TRP A 128 16.82 -13.31 8.44
N HIS A 129 17.94 -13.16 9.13
CA HIS A 129 18.26 -11.93 9.87
C HIS A 129 18.36 -10.73 8.93
N LYS A 130 19.13 -10.83 7.84
CA LYS A 130 19.27 -9.75 6.84
C LYS A 130 17.93 -9.41 6.17
N TRP A 131 17.09 -10.43 5.93
CA TRP A 131 15.74 -10.21 5.43
C TRP A 131 14.87 -9.46 6.43
N GLY A 132 14.87 -9.88 7.71
CA GLY A 132 14.09 -9.27 8.78
C GLY A 132 14.50 -7.82 9.05
N GLU A 133 15.81 -7.53 9.04
CA GLU A 133 16.34 -6.17 9.16
C GLU A 133 15.83 -5.26 8.02
N GLN A 134 15.92 -5.72 6.77
CA GLN A 134 15.40 -4.97 5.62
C GLN A 134 13.88 -4.79 5.67
N ALA A 135 13.15 -5.81 6.11
CA ALA A 135 11.70 -5.75 6.26
C ALA A 135 11.30 -4.74 7.35
N ALA A 136 12.01 -4.73 8.49
CA ALA A 136 11.78 -3.78 9.57
C ALA A 136 12.06 -2.35 9.14
N VAL A 137 13.18 -2.09 8.46
CA VAL A 137 13.49 -0.77 7.89
C VAL A 137 12.41 -0.34 6.91
N TYR A 138 11.98 -1.24 6.02
CA TYR A 138 10.91 -0.94 5.06
C TYR A 138 9.59 -0.57 5.74
N ILE A 139 9.17 -1.33 6.75
CA ILE A 139 7.94 -1.04 7.51
C ILE A 139 8.05 0.27 8.29
N ALA A 140 9.22 0.57 8.88
CA ALA A 140 9.45 1.85 9.55
C ALA A 140 9.34 3.03 8.57
N CYS A 141 9.92 2.90 7.37
CA CYS A 141 9.76 3.91 6.32
C CYS A 141 8.31 4.05 5.86
N LEU A 142 7.56 2.95 5.72
CA LEU A 142 6.13 2.99 5.39
C LEU A 142 5.30 3.65 6.47
N ALA A 143 5.58 3.38 7.75
CA ALA A 143 4.91 4.01 8.87
C ALA A 143 5.19 5.53 8.91
N ALA A 144 6.44 5.93 8.70
CA ALA A 144 6.81 7.35 8.60
C ALA A 144 6.12 8.05 7.42
N MET A 145 6.13 7.41 6.24
CA MET A 145 5.40 7.89 5.07
C MET A 145 3.91 8.05 5.39
N LYS A 146 3.29 7.03 6.00
CA LYS A 146 1.86 7.06 6.32
C LYS A 146 1.50 8.16 7.31
N ALA A 147 2.33 8.39 8.33
CA ALA A 147 2.14 9.50 9.27
C ALA A 147 2.12 10.86 8.56
N VAL A 148 3.03 11.07 7.60
CA VAL A 148 3.06 12.31 6.79
C VAL A 148 1.83 12.42 5.89
N VAL A 149 1.39 11.33 5.26
CA VAL A 149 0.17 11.34 4.44
C VAL A 149 -1.07 11.66 5.27
N VAL A 150 -1.22 11.07 6.45
CA VAL A 150 -2.33 11.36 7.36
C VAL A 150 -2.32 12.83 7.78
N PHE A 151 -1.16 13.37 8.13
CA PHE A 151 -1.01 14.79 8.43
C PHE A 151 -1.40 15.68 7.23
N PHE A 152 -0.97 15.30 6.03
CA PHE A 152 -1.30 16.05 4.81
C PHE A 152 -2.81 16.04 4.54
N MET A 153 -3.48 14.90 4.69
CA MET A 153 -4.94 14.81 4.54
C MET A 153 -5.69 15.67 5.56
N TRP A 154 -5.23 15.68 6.81
CA TRP A 154 -5.80 16.54 7.84
C TRP A 154 -5.61 18.03 7.52
N ALA A 155 -4.44 18.42 6.99
CA ALA A 155 -4.15 19.80 6.62
C ALA A 155 -4.86 20.26 5.34
N PHE A 156 -5.10 19.35 4.40
CA PHE A 156 -5.66 19.65 3.07
C PHE A 156 -6.83 18.70 2.73
N PRO A 157 -8.06 19.01 3.16
CA PRO A 157 -9.23 18.15 2.93
C PRO A 157 -9.74 18.16 1.48
N LEU A 158 -9.23 19.06 0.63
CA LEU A 158 -9.70 19.28 -0.75
C LEU A 158 -9.75 17.99 -1.60
N LEU A 159 -8.81 17.05 -1.37
CA LEU A 159 -8.81 15.81 -2.11
C LEU A 159 -10.00 14.92 -1.74
N GLU A 160 -10.38 14.87 -0.45
CA GLU A 160 -11.53 14.09 0.00
C GLU A 160 -12.82 14.67 -0.60
N ASP A 161 -13.00 15.99 -0.57
CA ASP A 161 -14.14 16.67 -1.20
C ASP A 161 -14.27 16.32 -2.69
N GLY A 162 -13.14 16.36 -3.42
CA GLY A 162 -13.10 16.01 -4.84
C GLY A 162 -13.41 14.54 -5.12
N VAL A 163 -12.91 13.63 -4.28
CA VAL A 163 -13.21 12.19 -4.37
C VAL A 163 -14.68 11.91 -4.02
N SER A 164 -15.20 12.56 -2.98
CA SER A 164 -16.60 12.45 -2.56
C SER A 164 -17.55 12.93 -3.66
N TRP A 165 -17.24 14.05 -4.30
CA TRP A 165 -17.96 14.51 -5.49
C TRP A 165 -17.92 13.48 -6.62
N LEU A 166 -16.75 12.89 -6.92
CA LEU A 166 -16.62 11.88 -7.97
C LEU A 166 -17.44 10.62 -7.63
N LEU A 167 -17.39 10.15 -6.39
CA LEU A 167 -18.12 8.96 -5.94
C LEU A 167 -19.63 9.19 -5.86
N SER A 168 -20.09 10.42 -5.67
CA SER A 168 -21.53 10.74 -5.66
C SER A 168 -22.22 10.44 -7.00
N TRP A 169 -21.47 10.29 -8.09
CA TRP A 169 -21.97 9.90 -9.40
C TRP A 169 -22.17 8.38 -9.52
N ILE A 170 -21.71 7.61 -8.53
CA ILE A 170 -21.84 6.16 -8.48
C ILE A 170 -23.03 5.81 -7.57
N PRO A 171 -24.14 5.30 -8.14
CA PRO A 171 -25.41 5.16 -7.43
C PRO A 171 -25.47 3.99 -6.43
N SER A 172 -24.50 3.08 -6.45
CA SER A 172 -24.49 1.88 -5.60
C SER A 172 -23.25 1.86 -4.71
N ASP A 173 -23.47 1.65 -3.41
CA ASP A 173 -22.40 1.52 -2.42
C ASP A 173 -21.48 0.33 -2.71
N GLU A 174 -22.05 -0.78 -3.18
CA GLU A 174 -21.28 -1.94 -3.61
C GLU A 174 -20.39 -1.62 -4.82
N ALA A 175 -20.90 -0.81 -5.76
CA ALA A 175 -20.12 -0.35 -6.90
C ALA A 175 -19.00 0.62 -6.47
N GLN A 176 -19.24 1.49 -5.50
CA GLN A 176 -18.18 2.31 -4.90
C GLN A 176 -17.11 1.44 -4.24
N VAL A 177 -17.50 0.42 -3.47
CA VAL A 177 -16.56 -0.53 -2.85
C VAL A 177 -15.70 -1.21 -3.92
N VAL A 178 -16.29 -1.73 -5.00
CA VAL A 178 -15.53 -2.35 -6.11
C VAL A 178 -14.57 -1.35 -6.76
N LEU A 179 -15.02 -0.12 -6.99
CA LEU A 179 -14.19 0.92 -7.56
C LEU A 179 -12.96 1.21 -6.69
N VAL A 180 -13.15 1.40 -5.38
CA VAL A 180 -12.07 1.82 -4.46
C VAL A 180 -11.20 0.66 -3.98
N MET A 181 -11.72 -0.56 -3.89
CA MET A 181 -10.98 -1.75 -3.42
C MET A 181 -10.31 -2.56 -4.52
N LEU A 182 -10.80 -2.50 -5.77
CA LEU A 182 -10.27 -3.28 -6.89
C LEU A 182 -9.76 -2.41 -8.03
N VAL A 183 -10.62 -1.56 -8.60
CA VAL A 183 -10.30 -0.85 -9.85
C VAL A 183 -9.21 0.20 -9.63
N LEU A 184 -9.41 1.08 -8.66
CA LEU A 184 -8.48 2.16 -8.36
C LEU A 184 -7.08 1.63 -7.98
N PRO A 185 -6.92 0.68 -7.03
CA PRO A 185 -5.61 0.11 -6.72
C PRO A 185 -4.94 -0.55 -7.92
N LEU A 186 -5.70 -1.24 -8.77
CA LEU A 186 -5.16 -1.91 -9.95
C LEU A 186 -4.58 -0.89 -10.96
N VAL A 187 -5.32 0.19 -11.22
CA VAL A 187 -4.87 1.28 -12.10
C VAL A 187 -3.64 1.96 -11.52
N MET A 188 -3.65 2.29 -10.23
CA MET A 188 -2.50 2.94 -9.58
C MET A 188 -1.25 2.04 -9.58
N ASN A 189 -1.41 0.74 -9.30
CA ASN A 189 -0.32 -0.22 -9.39
C ASN A 189 0.26 -0.32 -10.82
N LEU A 190 -0.57 -0.23 -11.87
CA LEU A 190 -0.09 -0.24 -13.25
C LEU A 190 0.81 0.96 -13.56
N PHE A 191 0.54 2.13 -12.99
CA PHE A 191 1.39 3.31 -13.16
C PHE A 191 2.68 3.25 -12.34
N GLN A 192 2.69 2.50 -11.24
CA GLN A 192 3.86 2.38 -10.36
C GLN A 192 4.90 1.35 -10.83
N PHE A 193 4.50 0.31 -11.57
CA PHE A 193 5.32 -0.91 -11.81
C PHE A 193 5.62 -1.22 -13.27
#